data_AF-A0A1M3R201-F1
#
_entry.id   AF-A0A1M3R201-F1
#
_cell.length_a   1.000
_cell.length_b   1.000
_cell.length_c   1.000
_cell.angle_alpha   90.00
_cell.angle_beta   90.00
_cell.angle_gamma   90.00
#
_symmetry.space_group_name_H-M   'P 1'
#
loop_
_entity.id
_entity.type
_entity.pdbx_description
1 polymer ?
#
loop_
_entity_poly.entity_id
_entity_poly.type
_entity_poly.pdbx_seq_one_letter_code
_entity_poly.pdbx_strand_id
1 'polypeptide(L)' 'MIQPNELKLSLPIEVGRNTISNTTKIWEVLKANNDGTLYKVKELIHECPDLIYAQYNYAPPIHFTVREGMLIW' A
#
# COMPACT_ATOMS: atom_id res chain seq x y z
N MET A 1 -4.59 -4.39 11.54
CA MET A 1 -4.60 -2.95 11.19
C MET A 1 -6.05 -2.46 11.05
N ILE A 2 -6.42 -1.30 11.61
CA ILE A 2 -7.78 -0.71 11.47
C ILE A 2 -7.80 0.17 10.23
N GLN A 3 -8.79 0.01 9.35
CA GLN A 3 -8.93 0.82 8.13
C GLN A 3 -9.44 2.23 8.45
N PRO A 4 -8.66 3.29 8.15
CA PRO A 4 -9.11 4.67 8.22
C PRO A 4 -10.32 4.91 7.31
N ASN A 5 -11.19 5.85 7.69
CA ASN A 5 -12.42 6.09 6.92
C ASN A 5 -12.12 6.68 5.54
N GLU A 6 -11.08 7.49 5.42
CA GLU A 6 -10.58 8.10 4.18
C GLU A 6 -10.16 7.04 3.15
N LEU A 7 -9.64 5.90 3.64
CA LEU A 7 -9.22 4.78 2.81
C LEU A 7 -10.36 3.82 2.42
N LYS A 8 -11.59 4.08 2.87
CA LYS A 8 -12.80 3.35 2.43
C LYS A 8 -13.50 4.04 1.26
N LEU A 9 -13.19 5.32 1.03
CA LEU A 9 -13.94 6.17 0.10
C LEU A 9 -13.55 6.00 -1.36
N SER A 10 -12.56 5.15 -1.70
CA SER A 10 -12.07 4.92 -3.07
C SER A 10 -11.75 6.21 -3.82
N LEU A 11 -11.27 7.24 -3.10
CA LEU A 11 -10.99 8.55 -3.69
C LEU A 11 -9.76 8.46 -4.60
N PRO A 12 -9.73 9.17 -5.74
CA PRO A 12 -8.55 9.23 -6.57
C PRO A 12 -7.42 9.92 -5.80
N ILE A 13 -6.24 9.33 -5.87
CA ILE A 13 -5.04 9.85 -5.22
C ILE A 13 -3.84 9.60 -6.12
N GLU A 14 -2.97 10.60 -6.23
CA GLU A 14 -1.73 10.47 -6.97
C GLU A 14 -0.72 9.65 -6.15
N VAL A 15 -0.18 8.60 -6.77
CA VAL A 15 0.89 7.77 -6.22
C VAL A 15 2.12 7.87 -7.14
N GLY A 16 3.29 7.98 -6.52
CA GLY A 16 4.55 8.07 -7.27
C GLY A 16 4.68 9.35 -8.09
N ARG A 17 4.90 9.20 -9.40
CA ARG A 17 5.38 10.27 -10.32
C ARG A 17 4.36 10.78 -11.35
N ASN A 18 3.08 10.43 -11.21
CA ASN A 18 1.88 10.92 -11.94
C ASN A 18 0.77 9.85 -12.05
N THR A 19 0.89 8.72 -11.35
CA THR A 19 -0.10 7.65 -11.49
C THR A 19 -1.26 7.88 -10.55
N ILE A 20 -2.46 8.04 -11.11
CA ILE A 20 -3.69 8.16 -10.32
C ILE A 20 -4.13 6.75 -9.92
N SER A 21 -4.07 6.47 -8.63
CA SER A 21 -4.66 5.27 -8.02
C SER A 21 -5.85 5.70 -7.17
N ASN A 22 -6.35 4.79 -6.32
CA ASN A 22 -7.39 5.11 -5.37
C ASN A 22 -7.00 4.74 -3.94
N THR A 23 -7.64 5.39 -2.97
CA THR A 23 -7.34 5.18 -1.55
C THR A 23 -7.59 3.74 -1.08
N THR A 24 -8.47 3.00 -1.76
CA THR A 24 -8.75 1.58 -1.49
C THR A 24 -7.58 0.68 -1.90
N LYS A 25 -6.97 0.90 -3.08
CA LYS A 25 -5.78 0.16 -3.53
C LYS A 25 -4.57 0.43 -2.65
N ILE A 26 -4.43 1.67 -2.16
CA ILE A 26 -3.40 2.00 -1.15
C ILE A 26 -3.62 1.15 0.11
N TRP A 27 -4.85 1.10 0.63
CA TRP A 27 -5.16 0.26 1.79
C TRP A 27 -4.89 -1.21 1.54
N GLU A 28 -5.24 -1.74 0.37
CA GLU A 28 -4.99 -3.14 0.02
C GLU A 28 -3.51 -3.48 0.03
N VAL A 29 -2.66 -2.61 -0.53
CA VAL A 29 -1.19 -2.78 -0.50
C VAL A 29 -0.65 -2.67 0.91
N LEU A 30 -1.10 -1.69 1.69
CA LEU A 30 -0.68 -1.53 3.09
C LEU A 30 -1.09 -2.73 3.96
N LYS A 31 -2.32 -3.21 3.78
CA LYS A 31 -2.84 -4.39 4.47
C LYS A 31 -2.09 -5.65 4.04
N ALA A 32 -1.83 -5.83 2.75
CA ALA A 32 -1.09 -6.99 2.24
C ALA A 32 0.36 -7.02 2.77
N ASN A 33 1.00 -5.85 2.92
CA ASN A 33 2.31 -5.73 3.58
C ASN A 33 2.23 -6.04 5.09
N ASN A 34 1.21 -5.53 5.79
CA ASN A 34 0.97 -5.84 7.21
C ASN A 34 0.71 -7.32 7.46
N ASP A 35 -0.03 -7.98 6.56
CA ASP A 35 -0.42 -9.39 6.69
C ASP A 35 0.65 -10.34 6.11
N GLY A 36 1.79 -9.83 5.62
CA GLY A 36 2.88 -10.64 5.07
C GLY A 36 2.57 -11.37 3.76
N THR A 37 1.53 -10.94 3.05
CA THR A 37 1.03 -11.63 1.86
C THR A 37 1.78 -11.15 0.62
N LEU A 38 3.01 -11.63 0.45
CA LEU A 38 3.91 -11.23 -0.63
C LEU A 38 3.29 -11.41 -2.04
N TYR A 39 2.50 -12.45 -2.26
CA TYR A 39 1.82 -12.68 -3.54
C TYR A 39 0.87 -11.54 -3.89
N LYS A 40 0.09 -11.08 -2.91
CA LYS A 40 -0.90 -10.02 -3.10
C LYS A 40 -0.24 -8.65 -3.29
N VAL A 41 0.88 -8.42 -2.61
CA VAL A 41 1.72 -7.24 -2.85
C VAL A 41 2.28 -7.25 -4.29
N LYS A 42 2.78 -8.39 -4.77
CA LYS A 42 3.29 -8.53 -6.14
C LYS A 42 2.22 -8.31 -7.20
N GLU A 43 1.03 -8.86 -7.01
CA GLU A 43 -0.12 -8.67 -7.92
C GLU A 43 -0.50 -7.18 -8.01
N LEU A 44 -0.65 -6.51 -6.87
CA LEU A 44 -1.00 -5.09 -6.81
C LEU A 44 0.08 -4.19 -7.42
N ILE A 45 1.37 -4.49 -7.17
CA ILE A 45 2.49 -3.77 -7.79
C ILE A 45 2.56 -4.04 -9.30
N HIS A 46 2.22 -5.25 -9.76
CA HIS A 46 2.16 -5.56 -11.19
C HIS A 46 1.08 -4.73 -11.91
N GLU A 47 -0.08 -4.54 -11.27
CA GLU A 47 -1.14 -3.69 -11.80
C GLU A 47 -0.79 -2.21 -11.78
N CYS A 48 -0.10 -1.75 -10.75
CA CYS A 48 0.30 -0.36 -10.60
C CYS A 48 1.65 -0.27 -9.87
N PRO A 49 2.76 -0.18 -10.60
CA PRO A 49 4.11 -0.18 -10.01
C PRO A 49 4.33 0.96 -9.01
N ASP A 50 3.68 2.11 -9.24
CA ASP A 50 3.79 3.28 -8.38
C ASP A 50 3.12 3.11 -7.00
N LEU A 51 2.32 2.05 -6.80
CA LEU A 51 1.78 1.71 -5.48
C LEU A 51 2.87 1.38 -4.46
N ILE A 52 4.09 1.03 -4.89
CA ILE A 52 5.23 0.85 -3.98
C ILE A 52 5.59 2.14 -3.23
N TYR A 53 5.27 3.30 -3.82
CA TYR A 53 5.48 4.62 -3.23
C TYR A 53 4.25 5.18 -2.52
N ALA A 54 3.15 4.42 -2.45
CA ALA A 54 1.91 4.88 -1.85
C ALA A 54 2.09 5.14 -0.36
N GLN A 55 2.17 6.40 0.06
CA GLN A 55 2.33 6.75 1.47
C GLN A 55 0.99 7.07 2.09
N TYR A 56 0.70 6.49 3.25
CA TYR A 56 -0.39 6.94 4.10
C TYR A 56 0.18 7.48 5.40
N ASN A 57 -0.11 8.75 5.69
CA ASN A 57 0.33 9.43 6.91
C ASN A 57 1.87 9.42 7.10
N TYR A 58 2.62 9.70 6.02
CA TYR A 58 4.10 9.66 5.99
C TYR A 58 4.74 8.28 6.26
N ALA A 59 3.95 7.21 6.29
CA ALA A 59 4.46 5.84 6.35
C ALA A 59 4.32 5.17 4.97
N PRO A 60 5.41 5.05 4.20
CA PRO A 60 5.41 4.20 3.02
C PRO A 60 5.23 2.73 3.43
N PRO A 61 4.68 1.86 2.56
CA PRO A 61 4.40 0.46 2.85
C PRO A 61 5.60 -0.28 3.45
N ILE A 62 6.81 0.10 3.02
CA ILE A 62 8.07 -0.43 3.56
C ILE A 62 8.25 -0.19 5.08
N HIS A 63 7.74 0.91 5.62
CA HIS A 63 7.78 1.16 7.07
C HIS A 63 6.91 0.17 7.85
N PHE A 64 5.81 -0.33 7.26
CA PHE A 64 4.99 -1.36 7.90
C PHE A 64 5.67 -2.73 7.84
N THR A 65 6.29 -3.08 6.71
CA THR A 65 7.03 -4.36 6.56
C THR A 65 8.25 -4.45 7.48
N VAL A 66 8.96 -3.33 7.70
CA VAL A 66 10.10 -3.24 8.63
C VAL A 66 9.64 -3.31 10.10
N ARG A 67 8.54 -2.63 10.46
CA ARG A 67 8.06 -2.60 11.86
C ARG A 67 7.53 -3.96 12.34
N GLU A 68 6.88 -4.71 11.46
CA GLU A 68 6.29 -6.01 11.80
C GLU A 68 7.26 -7.20 11.58
N GLY A 69 8.54 -6.92 11.26
CA GLY A 69 9.60 -7.94 11.17
C GLY A 69 9.52 -8.84 9.94
N MET A 70 8.78 -8.46 8.90
CA MET A 70 8.53 -9.29 7.71
C MET A 70 9.55 -9.09 6.59
N LEU A 71 10.74 -8.60 6.92
CA LEU A 71 11.84 -8.38 5.98
C LEU A 71 12.55 -9.71 5.69
N ILE A 72 11.92 -10.57 4.87
CA ILE A 72 12.59 -11.71 4.26
C ILE A 72 13.02 -11.32 2.84
N TRP A 73 14.33 -11.24 2.64
CA TRP A 73 14.99 -11.13 1.34
C TRP A 73 14.88 -12.45 0.56
#